data_AF-A0A9D6UHB2-F1
#
_entry.id   AF-A0A9D6UHB2-F1
#
_cell.length_a   1.000
_cell.length_b   1.000
_cell.length_c   1.000
_cell.angle_alpha   90.00
_cell.angle_beta   90.00
_cell.angle_gamma   90.00
#
_symmetry.space_group_name_H-M   'P 1'
#
loop_
_entity.id
_entity.type
_entity.pdbx_description
1 polymer ?
#
loop_
_entity_poly.entity_id
_entity_poly.type
_entity_poly.pdbx_seq_one_letter_code
_entity_poly.pdbx_strand_id
1 'polypeptide(L)'
;MSLLERDGSKKIEISALQYDGIQKCLTELTQKTKATALLLSDINGQLIAQNGNIKQINTSVLSALAASDFAATSEMAKIVGEKARFRLLFHEGETNNVYLSNVGENHFLVIVFNTNVTLGVIRVYTKKAVEALLEIVCNSSEFSDGGKDILNTEFNLRLNDALDNIFKK
;
A
#
# COMPACT_ATOMS: atom_id res chain seq x y z
N MET A 1 10.58 -5.51 36.57
CA MET A 1 11.35 -4.60 35.69
C MET A 1 10.74 -4.70 34.30
N SER A 2 10.28 -3.58 33.76
CA SER A 2 9.19 -3.47 32.79
C SER A 2 9.42 -4.19 31.45
N LEU A 3 8.49 -5.08 31.13
CA LEU A 3 8.06 -5.40 29.78
C LEU A 3 7.39 -4.15 29.18
N LEU A 4 7.96 -3.60 28.11
CA LEU A 4 7.22 -2.88 27.09
C LEU A 4 7.86 -3.26 25.76
N GLU A 5 7.15 -4.15 25.08
CA GLU A 5 7.36 -4.54 23.71
C GLU A 5 7.47 -3.28 22.85
N ARG A 6 8.53 -3.21 22.03
CA ARG A 6 8.63 -2.21 20.99
C ARG A 6 7.58 -2.56 19.94
N ASP A 7 6.42 -1.93 20.04
CA ASP A 7 5.41 -1.91 18.97
C ASP A 7 6.06 -1.29 17.71
N GLY A 8 6.39 -2.18 16.77
CA GLY A 8 7.03 -1.86 15.49
C GLY A 8 6.07 -1.36 14.43
N SER A 9 4.80 -1.10 14.77
CA SER A 9 3.81 -0.60 13.83
C SER A 9 3.87 0.92 13.79
N LYS A 10 4.95 1.49 13.23
CA LYS A 10 4.94 2.92 12.90
C LYS A 10 3.88 3.09 11.80
N LYS A 11 2.66 3.45 12.21
CA LYS A 11 1.55 3.74 11.29
C LYS A 11 2.03 4.81 10.32
N ILE A 12 2.33 4.41 9.08
CA ILE A 12 2.75 5.35 8.05
C ILE A 12 1.47 6.08 7.63
N GLU A 13 1.29 7.29 8.13
CA GLU A 13 0.19 8.14 7.69
C GLU A 13 0.47 8.62 6.27
N ILE A 14 -0.32 8.11 5.32
CA ILE A 14 -0.30 8.54 3.93
C ILE A 14 -1.01 9.90 3.86
N SER A 15 -0.29 10.95 3.46
CA SER A 15 -0.89 12.27 3.23
C SER A 15 -1.83 12.27 2.02
N ALA A 16 -2.73 13.25 1.93
CA ALA A 16 -3.63 13.38 0.79
C ALA A 16 -2.88 13.47 -0.56
N LEU A 17 -1.76 14.20 -0.60
CA LEU A 17 -0.94 14.32 -1.81
C LEU A 17 -0.29 12.98 -2.23
N GLN A 18 0.17 12.20 -1.26
CA GLN A 18 0.70 10.86 -1.53
C GLN A 18 -0.42 9.92 -2.00
N TYR A 19 -1.60 9.99 -1.38
CA TYR A 19 -2.76 9.20 -1.79
C TYR A 19 -3.14 9.48 -3.25
N ASP A 20 -3.17 10.74 -3.66
CA ASP A 20 -3.44 11.13 -5.05
C ASP A 20 -2.38 10.58 -6.01
N GLY A 21 -1.10 10.64 -5.62
CA GLY A 21 0.00 10.04 -6.39
C GLY A 21 -0.16 8.52 -6.54
N ILE A 22 -0.49 7.83 -5.45
CA ILE A 22 -0.76 6.39 -5.44
C ILE A 22 -1.92 6.08 -6.38
N GLN A 23 -3.05 6.79 -6.28
CA GLN A 23 -4.22 6.56 -7.13
C GLN A 23 -3.93 6.78 -8.61
N LYS A 24 -3.12 7.80 -8.96
CA LYS A 24 -2.66 8.00 -10.34
C LYS A 24 -1.82 6.82 -10.83
N CYS A 25 -0.86 6.36 -10.02
CA CYS A 25 -0.02 5.22 -10.37
C CYS A 25 -0.86 3.94 -10.57
N LEU A 26 -1.79 3.64 -9.65
CA LEU A 26 -2.67 2.48 -9.79
C LEU A 26 -3.58 2.59 -11.02
N THR A 27 -4.09 3.78 -11.32
CA THR A 27 -4.92 4.01 -12.52
C THR A 27 -4.14 3.74 -13.80
N GLU A 28 -2.90 4.24 -13.91
CA GLU A 28 -2.04 3.94 -15.06
C GLU A 28 -1.76 2.45 -15.18
N LEU A 29 -1.45 1.78 -14.06
CA LEU A 29 -1.18 0.36 -14.04
C LEU A 29 -2.40 -0.45 -14.51
N THR A 30 -3.61 -0.11 -14.06
CA THR A 30 -4.87 -0.74 -14.53
C THR A 30 -5.04 -0.58 -16.03
N GLN A 31 -4.78 0.62 -16.57
CA GLN A 31 -4.92 0.89 -18.01
C GLN A 31 -3.92 0.08 -18.85
N LYS A 32 -2.67 -0.04 -18.40
CA LYS A 32 -1.61 -0.77 -19.11
C LYS A 32 -1.77 -2.29 -19.04
N THR A 33 -2.32 -2.81 -17.94
CA THR A 33 -2.39 -4.26 -17.68
C THR A 33 -3.76 -4.86 -17.90
N LYS A 34 -4.83 -4.04 -17.86
CA LYS A 34 -6.22 -4.49 -17.78
C LYS A 34 -6.47 -5.41 -16.57
N ALA A 35 -5.69 -5.23 -15.49
CA ALA A 35 -5.91 -5.96 -14.25
C ALA A 35 -7.33 -5.70 -13.72
N THR A 36 -7.94 -6.76 -13.20
CA THR A 36 -9.27 -6.71 -12.59
C THR A 36 -9.24 -5.95 -11.28
N ALA A 37 -8.19 -6.13 -10.47
CA ALA A 37 -7.99 -5.42 -9.22
C ALA A 37 -6.51 -5.14 -8.96
N LEU A 38 -6.23 -3.95 -8.42
CA LEU A 38 -4.94 -3.55 -7.88
C LEU A 38 -5.14 -3.05 -6.46
N LEU A 39 -4.43 -3.62 -5.50
CA LEU A 39 -4.54 -3.29 -4.07
C LEU A 39 -3.15 -2.97 -3.52
N LEU A 40 -2.92 -1.73 -3.10
CA LEU A 40 -1.76 -1.37 -2.30
C LEU A 40 -2.12 -1.54 -0.82
N SER A 41 -1.33 -2.32 -0.09
CA SER A 41 -1.55 -2.62 1.32
C SER A 41 -0.25 -2.50 2.11
N ASP A 42 -0.34 -2.29 3.41
CA ASP A 42 0.80 -2.44 4.32
C ASP A 42 1.10 -3.92 4.61
N ILE A 43 2.23 -4.20 5.27
CA ILE A 43 2.62 -5.57 5.66
C ILE A 43 1.65 -6.26 6.63
N ASN A 44 0.75 -5.54 7.27
CA ASN A 44 -0.27 -6.09 8.16
C ASN A 44 -1.56 -6.45 7.40
N GLY A 45 -1.61 -6.18 6.10
CA GLY A 45 -2.77 -6.42 5.26
C GLY A 45 -3.83 -5.32 5.35
N GLN A 46 -3.51 -4.17 5.93
CA GLN A 46 -4.37 -3.00 5.87
C GLN A 46 -4.35 -2.43 4.45
N LEU A 47 -5.54 -2.37 3.84
CA LEU A 47 -5.71 -1.78 2.52
C LEU A 47 -5.51 -0.26 2.58
N ILE A 48 -4.59 0.25 1.76
CA ILE A 48 -4.28 1.68 1.64
C ILE A 48 -5.03 2.29 0.45
N ALA A 49 -4.88 1.68 -0.72
CA ALA A 49 -5.48 2.16 -1.95
C ALA A 49 -5.85 0.99 -2.87
N GLN A 50 -6.85 1.21 -3.72
CA GLN A 50 -7.35 0.20 -4.64
C GLN A 50 -7.78 0.82 -5.98
N ASN A 51 -7.71 0.04 -7.05
CA ASN A 51 -8.16 0.41 -8.39
C ASN A 51 -8.63 -0.84 -9.18
N GLY A 52 -9.44 -0.65 -10.22
CA GLY A 52 -9.99 -1.73 -11.06
C GLY A 52 -11.47 -2.03 -10.83
N ASN A 53 -11.96 -3.12 -11.43
CA ASN A 53 -13.33 -3.61 -11.28
C ASN A 53 -13.48 -4.53 -10.06
N ILE A 54 -13.51 -3.91 -8.88
CA ILE A 54 -13.47 -4.59 -7.57
C ILE A 54 -14.84 -4.90 -6.96
N LYS A 55 -15.95 -4.69 -7.67
CA LYS A 55 -17.31 -4.81 -7.11
C LYS A 55 -17.64 -6.19 -6.52
N GLN A 56 -16.97 -7.24 -7.01
CA GLN A 56 -17.20 -8.63 -6.60
C GLN A 56 -16.07 -9.18 -5.70
N ILE A 57 -15.11 -8.34 -5.33
CA ILE A 57 -13.93 -8.75 -4.55
C ILE A 57 -14.01 -8.07 -3.19
N ASN A 58 -13.96 -8.86 -2.12
CA ASN A 58 -13.75 -8.30 -0.78
C ASN A 58 -12.27 -7.94 -0.63
N THR A 59 -11.94 -6.69 -0.99
CA THR A 59 -10.56 -6.23 -1.12
C THR A 59 -9.82 -6.19 0.21
N SER A 60 -10.50 -5.80 1.30
CA SER A 60 -9.90 -5.83 2.65
C SER A 60 -9.54 -7.24 3.09
N VAL A 61 -10.41 -8.22 2.85
CA VAL A 61 -10.12 -9.63 3.18
C VAL A 61 -9.00 -10.16 2.30
N LEU A 62 -9.00 -9.84 1.00
CA LEU A 62 -7.94 -10.25 0.08
C LEU A 62 -6.57 -9.67 0.51
N SER A 63 -6.51 -8.41 0.91
CA SER A 63 -5.28 -7.78 1.44
C SER A 63 -4.77 -8.46 2.70
N ALA A 64 -5.66 -8.78 3.66
CA ALA A 64 -5.28 -9.49 4.88
C ALA A 64 -4.75 -10.91 4.61
N LEU A 65 -5.38 -11.65 3.70
CA LEU A 65 -4.93 -12.98 3.29
C LEU A 65 -3.60 -12.91 2.53
N ALA A 66 -3.42 -11.93 1.65
CA ALA A 66 -2.18 -11.69 0.93
C ALA A 66 -0.99 -11.38 1.86
N ALA A 67 -1.21 -10.57 2.91
CA ALA A 67 -0.20 -10.32 3.94
C ALA A 67 0.17 -11.60 4.69
N SER A 68 -0.82 -12.42 5.03
CA SER A 68 -0.63 -13.70 5.72
C SER A 68 0.17 -14.69 4.87
N ASP A 69 -0.12 -14.76 3.57
CA ASP A 69 0.60 -15.57 2.59
C ASP A 69 2.07 -15.11 2.45
N PHE A 70 2.30 -13.79 2.35
CA PHE A 70 3.65 -13.22 2.37
C PHE A 70 4.43 -13.55 3.65
N ALA A 71 3.78 -13.48 4.81
CA ALA A 71 4.40 -13.81 6.08
C ALA A 71 4.78 -15.30 6.14
N ALA A 72 3.88 -16.20 5.73
CA ALA A 72 4.13 -17.64 5.71
C ALA A 72 5.27 -18.03 4.75
N THR A 73 5.29 -17.43 3.56
CA THR A 73 6.32 -17.71 2.55
C THR A 73 7.71 -17.19 2.94
N SER A 74 7.81 -16.28 3.92
CA SER A 74 9.10 -15.85 4.48
C SER A 74 9.86 -16.98 5.17
N GLU A 75 9.17 -17.94 5.80
CA GLU A 75 9.83 -19.11 6.39
C GLU A 75 10.29 -20.09 5.31
N MET A 76 9.50 -20.25 4.24
CA MET A 76 9.91 -21.03 3.08
C MET A 76 11.21 -20.50 2.47
N ALA A 77 11.35 -19.18 2.32
CA ALA A 77 12.57 -18.55 1.82
C ALA A 77 13.81 -18.99 2.64
N LYS A 78 13.73 -18.98 3.97
CA LYS A 78 14.82 -19.44 4.84
C LYS A 78 15.12 -20.93 4.64
N ILE A 79 14.09 -21.76 4.57
CA ILE A 79 14.25 -23.22 4.39
C ILE A 79 14.96 -23.54 3.08
N VAL A 80 14.67 -22.81 2.00
CA VAL A 80 15.32 -23.00 0.69
C VAL A 80 16.67 -22.27 0.57
N GLY A 81 17.15 -21.62 1.64
CA GLY A 81 18.47 -20.98 1.69
C GLY A 81 18.52 -19.54 1.16
N GLU A 82 17.37 -18.91 0.91
CA GLU A 82 17.32 -17.50 0.55
C GLU A 82 17.63 -16.62 1.77
N LYS A 83 18.50 -15.62 1.56
CA LYS A 83 18.87 -14.65 2.61
C LYS A 83 17.82 -13.57 2.81
N ALA A 84 16.97 -13.37 1.81
CA ALA A 84 15.91 -12.37 1.80
C ALA A 84 14.56 -13.04 1.55
N ARG A 85 13.49 -12.33 1.92
CA ARG A 85 12.12 -12.77 1.60
C ARG A 85 11.93 -12.82 0.08
N PHE A 86 11.01 -13.66 -0.39
CA PHE A 86 10.58 -13.61 -1.78
C PHE A 86 10.07 -12.20 -2.09
N ARG A 87 10.53 -11.64 -3.21
CA ARG A 87 10.14 -10.29 -3.66
C ARG A 87 8.77 -10.30 -4.34
N LEU A 88 8.34 -11.48 -4.78
CA LEU A 88 7.22 -11.73 -5.65
C LEU A 88 6.60 -13.08 -5.27
N LEU A 89 5.28 -13.13 -5.19
CA LEU A 89 4.49 -14.36 -5.17
C LEU A 89 3.52 -14.37 -6.36
N PHE A 90 3.36 -15.53 -6.99
CA PHE A 90 2.44 -15.70 -8.11
C PHE A 90 1.60 -16.95 -7.90
N HIS A 91 0.28 -16.75 -7.92
CA HIS A 91 -0.72 -17.80 -7.79
C HIS A 91 -1.48 -17.91 -9.11
N GLU A 92 -1.33 -19.04 -9.78
CA GLU A 92 -2.05 -19.35 -11.00
C GLU A 92 -3.42 -19.92 -10.67
N GLY A 93 -4.45 -19.45 -11.36
CA GLY A 93 -5.80 -19.98 -11.25
C GLY A 93 -6.42 -20.23 -12.62
N GLU A 94 -7.55 -20.94 -12.66
CA GLU A 94 -8.20 -21.29 -13.93
C GLU A 94 -8.76 -20.07 -14.68
N THR A 95 -9.26 -19.09 -13.93
CA THR A 95 -9.87 -17.86 -14.50
C THR A 95 -9.09 -16.60 -14.15
N ASN A 96 -8.61 -16.51 -12.91
CA ASN A 96 -7.88 -15.35 -12.42
C ASN A 96 -6.58 -15.79 -11.77
N ASN A 97 -5.54 -15.04 -12.05
CA ASN A 97 -4.25 -15.14 -11.41
C ASN A 97 -4.11 -14.03 -10.36
N VAL A 98 -3.30 -14.29 -9.34
CA VAL A 98 -2.92 -13.30 -8.32
C VAL A 98 -1.41 -13.12 -8.34
N TYR A 99 -0.96 -11.87 -8.46
CA TYR A 99 0.44 -11.49 -8.44
C TYR A 99 0.67 -10.51 -7.30
N LEU A 100 1.59 -10.84 -6.40
CA LEU A 100 1.93 -10.01 -5.25
C LEU A 100 3.38 -9.53 -5.38
N SER A 101 3.64 -8.25 -5.13
CA SER A 101 4.98 -7.69 -5.19
C SER A 101 5.24 -6.73 -4.04
N ASN A 102 6.42 -6.82 -3.42
CA ASN A 102 6.82 -5.86 -2.40
C ASN A 102 6.96 -4.45 -2.99
N VAL A 103 6.59 -3.45 -2.19
CA VAL A 103 6.80 -2.03 -2.44
C VAL A 103 7.59 -1.49 -1.24
N GLY A 104 8.92 -1.53 -1.36
CA GLY A 104 9.81 -1.28 -0.23
C GLY A 104 9.69 -2.36 0.84
N GLU A 105 9.86 -1.96 2.11
CA GLU A 105 9.84 -2.89 3.26
C GLU A 105 8.48 -3.03 3.94
N ASN A 106 7.64 -1.99 3.84
CA ASN A 106 6.43 -1.85 4.65
C ASN A 106 5.12 -1.98 3.85
N HIS A 107 5.21 -2.17 2.54
CA HIS A 107 4.04 -2.25 1.66
C HIS A 107 4.19 -3.35 0.63
N PHE A 108 3.05 -3.82 0.10
CA PHE A 108 3.00 -4.69 -1.06
C PHE A 108 1.80 -4.35 -1.95
N LEU A 109 1.92 -4.72 -3.22
CA LEU A 109 0.91 -4.57 -4.24
C LEU A 109 0.33 -5.95 -4.59
N VAL A 110 -0.98 -6.09 -4.51
CA VAL A 110 -1.73 -7.27 -5.01
C VAL A 110 -2.36 -6.92 -6.34
N ILE A 111 -2.23 -7.81 -7.31
CA ILE A 111 -2.74 -7.65 -8.67
C ILE A 111 -3.54 -8.90 -9.02
N VAL A 112 -4.83 -8.72 -9.26
CA VAL A 112 -5.71 -9.77 -9.77
C VAL A 112 -5.95 -9.52 -11.25
N PHE A 113 -5.72 -10.52 -12.08
CA PHE A 113 -5.88 -10.41 -13.53
C PHE A 113 -6.36 -11.72 -14.15
N ASN A 114 -7.11 -11.62 -15.24
CA ASN A 114 -7.62 -12.79 -15.94
C ASN A 114 -6.49 -13.54 -16.68
N THR A 115 -6.63 -14.85 -16.85
CA THR A 115 -5.67 -15.72 -17.55
C THR A 115 -5.42 -15.31 -19.01
N ASN A 116 -6.28 -14.50 -19.63
CA ASN A 116 -6.06 -13.92 -20.95
C ASN A 116 -4.99 -12.80 -20.99
N VAL A 117 -4.57 -12.25 -19.85
CA VAL A 117 -3.46 -11.30 -19.75
C VAL A 117 -2.19 -12.06 -19.45
N THR A 118 -1.14 -11.83 -20.24
CA THR A 118 0.12 -12.54 -20.08
C THR A 118 0.88 -12.04 -18.84
N LEU A 119 1.46 -12.99 -18.09
CA LEU A 119 2.26 -12.69 -16.90
C LEU A 119 3.44 -11.75 -17.19
N GLY A 120 4.00 -11.79 -18.39
CA GLY A 120 5.07 -10.88 -18.81
C GLY A 120 4.64 -9.41 -18.79
N VAL A 121 3.43 -9.10 -19.26
CA VAL A 121 2.86 -7.74 -19.22
C VAL A 121 2.69 -7.29 -17.77
N ILE A 122 2.13 -8.14 -16.91
CA ILE A 122 1.99 -7.86 -15.48
C ILE A 122 3.36 -7.55 -14.87
N ARG A 123 4.36 -8.40 -15.07
CA ARG A 123 5.71 -8.22 -14.50
C ARG A 123 6.35 -6.90 -14.92
N VAL A 124 6.30 -6.55 -16.21
CA VAL A 124 6.94 -5.33 -16.74
C VAL A 124 6.30 -4.07 -16.16
N TYR A 125 4.98 -3.97 -16.18
CA TYR A 125 4.31 -2.75 -15.70
C TYR A 125 4.28 -2.67 -14.17
N THR A 126 4.21 -3.82 -13.48
CA THR A 126 4.28 -3.85 -12.02
C THR A 126 5.63 -3.38 -11.52
N LYS A 127 6.74 -3.77 -12.18
CA LYS A 127 8.07 -3.30 -11.79
C LYS A 127 8.16 -1.76 -11.81
N LYS A 128 7.67 -1.13 -12.88
CA LYS A 128 7.64 0.33 -13.01
C LYS A 128 6.74 0.99 -11.96
N ALA A 129 5.56 0.40 -11.72
CA ALA A 129 4.64 0.90 -10.72
C ALA A 129 5.21 0.80 -9.30
N VAL A 130 5.92 -0.29 -8.97
CA VAL A 130 6.60 -0.46 -7.68
C VAL A 130 7.65 0.61 -7.45
N GLU A 131 8.45 0.94 -8.48
CA GLU A 131 9.46 2.02 -8.41
C GLU A 131 8.79 3.37 -8.11
N ALA A 132 7.75 3.73 -8.86
CA ALA A 132 7.01 4.99 -8.66
C ALA A 132 6.29 5.05 -7.30
N LEU A 133 5.65 3.94 -6.88
CA LEU A 133 4.98 3.85 -5.60
C LEU A 133 5.98 3.99 -4.45
N LEU A 134 7.16 3.39 -4.57
CA LEU A 134 8.21 3.50 -3.56
C LEU A 134 8.64 4.96 -3.36
N GLU A 135 8.85 5.70 -4.45
CA GLU A 135 9.14 7.14 -4.39
C GLU A 135 8.01 7.91 -3.66
N ILE A 136 6.75 7.67 -4.03
CA ILE A 136 5.60 8.35 -3.44
C ILE A 136 5.48 8.07 -1.93
N VAL A 137 5.63 6.82 -1.50
CA VAL A 137 5.49 6.44 -0.08
C VAL A 137 6.70 6.84 0.76
N CYS A 138 7.91 6.91 0.17
CA CYS A 138 9.12 7.32 0.87
C CYS A 138 9.27 8.84 0.99
N ASN A 139 8.74 9.63 0.05
CA ASN A 139 8.86 11.10 -0.01
C ASN A 139 8.02 11.84 1.06
N SER A 140 8.24 11.50 2.33
CA SER A 140 7.55 12.09 3.48
C SER A 140 8.17 13.41 3.97
N SER A 141 9.26 13.91 3.37
CA SER A 141 10.06 14.98 4.00
C SER A 141 10.92 15.87 3.08
N GLU A 142 10.46 16.33 1.90
CA GLU A 142 11.22 17.33 1.12
C GLU A 142 10.45 18.58 0.64
N PHE A 143 9.15 18.71 0.92
CA PHE A 143 8.36 19.92 0.56
C PHE A 143 7.86 20.71 1.78
N SER A 144 8.65 20.75 2.86
CA SER A 144 8.27 21.44 4.10
C SER A 144 9.37 22.38 4.56
N ASP A 145 9.58 23.49 3.86
CA ASP A 145 10.23 24.65 4.47
C ASP A 145 9.63 25.95 3.93
N GLY A 146 8.53 26.40 4.54
CA GLY A 146 7.95 27.73 4.30
C GLY A 146 6.43 27.84 4.46
N GLY A 147 5.65 26.81 4.11
CA GLY A 147 4.17 26.91 4.08
C GLY A 147 3.42 26.22 5.23
N LYS A 148 4.02 25.23 5.88
CA LYS A 148 3.34 24.40 6.91
C LYS A 148 3.13 25.11 8.25
N ASP A 149 4.02 26.00 8.64
CA ASP A 149 3.88 26.71 9.93
C ASP A 149 2.70 27.67 9.93
N ILE A 150 2.42 28.31 8.80
CA ILE A 150 1.29 29.25 8.66
C ILE A 150 -0.04 28.47 8.67
N LEU A 151 -0.12 27.38 7.91
CA LEU A 151 -1.31 26.53 7.80
C LEU A 151 -1.63 25.79 9.11
N ASN A 152 -0.60 25.27 9.81
CA ASN A 152 -0.81 24.64 11.11
C ASN A 152 -1.23 25.66 12.16
N THR A 153 -0.67 26.87 12.16
CA THR A 153 -1.06 27.91 13.12
C THR A 153 -2.52 28.31 12.91
N GLU A 154 -2.94 28.53 11.66
CA GLU A 154 -4.31 28.93 11.35
C GLU A 154 -5.33 27.81 11.60
N PHE A 155 -4.97 26.55 11.32
CA PHE A 155 -5.82 25.40 11.66
C PHE A 155 -5.98 25.23 13.18
N ASN A 156 -4.90 25.32 13.95
CA ASN A 156 -4.94 25.18 15.41
C ASN A 156 -5.73 26.32 16.08
N LEU A 157 -5.63 27.54 15.57
CA LEU A 157 -6.43 28.67 16.05
C LEU A 157 -7.93 28.41 15.85
N ARG A 158 -8.33 28.00 14.63
CA ARG A 158 -9.73 27.69 14.33
C ARG A 158 -10.27 26.50 15.12
N LEU A 159 -9.45 25.48 15.37
CA LEU A 159 -9.84 24.33 16.17
C LEU A 159 -10.08 24.73 17.63
N ASN A 160 -9.17 25.52 18.22
CA ASN A 160 -9.34 26.01 19.59
C ASN A 160 -10.59 26.87 19.74
N ASP A 161 -10.86 27.78 18.80
CA ASP A 161 -12.08 28.60 18.82
C ASP A 161 -13.36 27.76 18.73
N ALA A 162 -13.34 26.69 17.94
CA ALA A 162 -14.48 25.78 17.82
C ALA A 162 -14.70 24.96 19.09
N LEU A 163 -13.62 24.47 19.71
CA LEU A 163 -13.69 23.71 20.97
C LEU A 163 -14.18 24.61 22.12
N ASP A 164 -13.65 25.82 22.25
CA ASP A 164 -14.05 26.77 23.29
C ASP A 164 -15.56 27.12 23.23
N ASN A 165 -16.14 27.17 22.03
CA ASN A 165 -17.58 27.42 21.86
C ASN A 165 -18.44 26.22 22.25
N ILE A 166 -17.92 25.00 22.15
CA ILE A 166 -18.64 23.77 22.51
C ILE A 166 -18.63 23.55 24.03
N PHE A 167 -17.54 23.91 24.71
CA PHE A 167 -17.35 23.66 26.15
C PHE A 167 -17.77 24.81 27.08
N LYS A 168 -18.23 25.96 26.55
CA LYS A 168 -18.69 27.12 27.34
C LYS A 168 -20.19 27.12 27.69
N LYS A 169 -20.85 25.96 27.76
CA LYS A 169 -22.26 25.85 28.18
C LYS A 169 -22.43 25.05 29.47
#